data_AF-A0AB37YTW7-F1
#
_entry.id   AF-A0AB37YTW7-F1
#
_cell.length_a   1.000
_cell.length_b   1.000
_cell.length_c   1.000
_cell.angle_alpha   90.00
_cell.angle_beta   90.00
_cell.angle_gamma   90.00
#
_symmetry.space_group_name_H-M   'P 1'
#
loop_
_entity.id
_entity.type
_entity.pdbx_description
1 polymer ?
#
loop_
_entity_poly.entity_id
_entity_poly.type
_entity_poly.pdbx_seq_one_letter_code
_entity_poly.pdbx_strand_id
1 'polypeptide(L)'
;MNARLMELIDVSTIETMAEQFYKLTNISHQLLDAEKECIFSFGINETKICKLPKIEIPIFLYNQHLGSFVVWTNKSDIFNCQKYFEMLSNLIIDGATKVFQSKNTTLLSRKEEELHTILQNMPVMVDALDYNGDFVLWNRECEIVTGYTAEEIIGNPNALQLLYPDHNYRHQIQTKFLTCGKNFRDWEMHLTCKNGEIKTIMWSNISEQFPVTGYSYWAVGVDITHLKAIEEQLKQQTSELELIFKALPDLCFLTEDDGTIIDYKAGSPSKFYVPAEAFMGKKFFEVLPSPVAQQFQEAIHQVKEKGTNVIVEYPLTINGSIDFFEARCLPLLHDKIMIIVRDITERKKTEELLNKSDTLAAIGQLAAGVAHEVRNPLTVIKGFIQLFQINKEDQEKYFDLMLSEIERIEAILQEFLSIAKTDEINTEQKNIYQIYNNVVSLMNTKAIMTNIQVELYADTKDISIECSENQLKQVFINILQNSIEAMPDGGKITIHIKERNDEGVIIHVIDEGIGIPEDRIKRLGEPFYSTKEKGTGIGLMLSYKIIESHQGNISIMSEVGVGTTVTIYLPKAQSEKSLSNYDDRFESIRPIINS
;
A
#
# COMPACT_ATOMS: atom_id res chain seq x y z
N MET A 1 54.87 53.84 18.86
CA MET A 1 55.09 52.84 19.93
C MET A 1 54.98 53.46 21.33
N ASN A 2 54.10 54.45 21.54
CA ASN A 2 54.02 55.24 22.80
C ASN A 2 52.59 55.43 23.33
N ALA A 3 51.62 54.61 22.89
CA ALA A 3 50.24 54.65 23.38
C ALA A 3 49.80 53.37 24.11
N ARG A 4 50.61 52.30 24.08
CA ARG A 4 50.29 51.00 24.71
C ARG A 4 50.93 50.76 26.08
N LEU A 5 51.83 51.64 26.53
CA LEU A 5 52.43 51.51 27.87
C LEU A 5 51.53 52.04 28.98
N MET A 6 50.61 52.97 28.67
CA MET A 6 49.67 53.54 29.66
C MET A 6 48.49 52.62 30.01
N GLU A 7 48.17 51.62 29.19
CA GLU A 7 47.11 50.65 29.49
C GLU A 7 47.58 49.49 30.39
N LEU A 8 48.90 49.32 30.56
CA LEU A 8 49.50 48.23 31.34
C LEU A 8 49.78 48.58 32.81
N ILE A 9 49.61 49.85 33.18
CA ILE A 9 49.80 50.30 34.56
C ILE A 9 48.44 50.82 35.02
N ASP A 10 47.76 50.02 35.84
CA ASP A 10 46.49 50.34 36.47
C ASP A 10 46.61 51.70 37.18
N VAL A 11 45.69 52.63 36.88
CA VAL A 11 45.70 54.02 37.40
C VAL A 11 45.77 54.05 38.92
N SER A 12 45.18 53.04 39.59
CA SER A 12 45.27 52.85 41.04
C SER A 12 46.71 52.58 41.51
N THR A 13 47.53 51.92 40.70
CA THR A 13 48.94 51.66 41.00
C THR A 13 49.77 52.94 40.86
N ILE A 14 49.43 53.79 39.89
CA ILE A 14 50.07 55.11 39.72
C ILE A 14 49.68 56.05 40.87
N GLU A 15 48.41 56.07 41.28
CA GLU A 15 47.95 56.85 42.44
C GLU A 15 48.60 56.37 43.73
N THR A 16 48.69 55.06 43.94
CA THR A 16 49.38 54.48 45.11
C THR A 16 50.88 54.81 45.09
N MET A 17 51.52 54.80 43.93
CA MET A 17 52.92 55.23 43.79
C MET A 17 53.08 56.71 44.10
N ALA A 18 52.25 57.59 43.52
CA ALA A 18 52.30 59.04 43.72
C ALA A 18 52.06 59.42 45.20
N GLU A 19 51.14 58.75 45.88
CA GLU A 19 50.81 59.00 47.29
C GLU A 19 51.93 58.52 48.23
N GLN A 20 52.57 57.39 47.92
CA GLN A 20 53.76 56.91 48.64
C GLN A 20 54.99 57.79 48.37
N PHE A 21 55.15 58.31 47.14
CA PHE A 21 56.18 59.29 46.80
C PHE A 21 55.99 60.62 47.52
N TYR A 22 54.75 61.10 47.66
CA TYR A 22 54.44 62.31 48.43
C TYR A 22 54.80 62.14 49.92
N LYS A 23 54.47 60.98 50.51
CA LYS A 23 54.87 60.64 51.89
C LYS A 23 56.40 60.55 52.04
N LEU A 24 57.10 59.98 51.07
CA LEU A 24 58.57 59.91 51.04
C LEU A 24 59.24 61.28 50.92
N THR A 25 58.64 62.20 50.15
CA THR A 25 59.12 63.59 50.01
C THR A 25 59.00 64.35 51.33
N ASN A 26 57.91 64.14 52.08
CA ASN A 26 57.76 64.72 53.41
C ASN A 26 58.73 64.11 54.45
N ILE A 27 58.95 62.80 54.41
CA ILE A 27 59.89 62.13 55.33
C ILE A 27 61.35 62.51 55.01
N SER A 28 61.70 62.70 53.74
CA SER A 28 63.04 63.13 53.35
C SER A 28 63.32 64.59 53.74
N HIS A 29 62.31 65.47 53.65
CA HIS A 29 62.41 66.83 54.19
C HIS A 29 62.62 66.84 55.71
N GLN A 30 62.00 65.92 56.46
CA GLN A 30 62.18 65.80 57.91
C GLN A 30 63.54 65.21 58.32
N LEU A 31 64.15 64.36 57.49
CA LEU A 31 65.44 63.73 57.79
C LEU A 31 66.66 64.58 57.41
N LEU A 32 66.52 65.56 56.52
CA LEU A 32 67.65 66.31 55.94
C LEU A 32 67.82 67.75 56.43
N ASP A 33 66.90 68.28 57.25
CA ASP A 33 66.97 69.61 57.88
C ASP A 33 67.49 70.71 56.92
N ALA A 34 66.85 70.82 55.75
CA ALA A 34 67.32 71.66 54.65
C ALA A 34 66.27 72.72 54.27
N GLU A 35 66.51 73.96 54.71
CA GLU A 35 66.10 75.15 53.97
C GLU A 35 66.92 75.23 52.66
N LYS A 36 66.54 74.46 51.64
CA LYS A 36 66.68 74.71 50.18
C LYS A 36 66.63 73.42 49.35
N GLU A 37 65.62 73.38 48.47
CA GLU A 37 65.44 72.63 47.22
C GLU A 37 66.13 71.26 47.07
N CYS A 38 65.38 70.20 47.37
CA CYS A 38 65.60 68.88 46.78
C CYS A 38 64.52 68.68 45.70
N ILE A 39 64.92 68.50 44.44
CA ILE A 39 64.00 68.30 43.31
C ILE A 39 64.01 66.82 42.94
N PHE A 40 62.84 66.20 42.90
CA PHE A 40 62.67 64.82 42.47
C PHE A 40 62.08 64.79 41.05
N SER A 41 62.70 64.03 40.14
CA SER A 41 62.15 63.82 38.79
C SER A 41 62.16 62.34 38.43
N PHE A 42 61.06 61.86 37.87
CA PHE A 42 60.93 60.52 37.28
C PHE A 42 60.78 60.67 35.76
N GLY A 43 61.72 60.13 34.98
CA GLY A 43 61.66 60.21 33.53
C GLY A 43 62.98 59.86 32.83
N ILE A 44 62.89 59.62 31.53
CA ILE A 44 64.04 59.32 30.67
C ILE A 44 64.62 60.66 30.19
N ASN A 45 65.65 61.14 30.88
CA ASN A 45 66.47 62.31 30.53
C ASN A 45 65.71 63.63 30.26
N GLU A 46 65.51 64.44 31.30
CA GLU A 46 65.34 65.88 31.13
C GLU A 46 66.63 66.63 31.51
N THR A 47 67.20 67.29 30.51
CA THR A 47 68.38 68.16 30.57
C THR A 47 68.03 69.51 31.21
N LYS A 48 67.77 69.55 32.52
CA LYS A 48 67.84 70.80 33.29
C LYS A 48 69.19 70.91 33.98
N ILE A 49 69.97 71.90 33.53
CA ILE A 49 71.32 72.22 34.01
C ILE A 49 71.23 72.67 35.48
N CYS A 50 71.41 71.73 36.39
CA CYS A 50 71.58 71.99 37.82
C CYS A 50 73.05 71.76 38.18
N LYS A 51 73.73 72.74 38.78
CA LYS A 51 75.18 72.67 39.15
C LYS A 51 75.47 71.79 40.36
N LEU A 52 74.50 70.98 40.81
CA LEU A 52 74.57 70.11 41.96
C LEU A 52 74.99 68.69 41.53
N PRO A 53 75.74 67.93 42.36
CA PRO A 53 76.02 66.53 42.05
C PRO A 53 74.71 65.72 41.92
N LYS A 54 74.65 64.92 40.85
CA LYS A 54 73.51 64.10 40.45
C LYS A 54 73.72 62.66 40.94
N ILE A 55 72.73 62.10 41.62
CA ILE A 55 72.64 60.66 41.90
C ILE A 55 71.47 60.10 41.10
N GLU A 56 71.74 59.04 40.34
CA GLU A 56 70.76 58.39 39.49
C GLU A 56 70.61 56.92 39.90
N ILE A 57 69.40 56.52 40.28
CA ILE A 57 69.05 55.16 40.67
C ILE A 57 68.14 54.57 39.58
N PRO A 58 68.65 53.69 38.71
CA PRO A 58 67.86 53.08 37.64
C PRO A 58 66.87 52.05 38.20
N ILE A 59 65.62 52.10 37.74
CA ILE A 59 64.55 51.15 38.11
C ILE A 59 64.39 50.16 36.97
N PHE A 60 64.51 48.88 37.30
CA PHE A 60 64.37 47.77 36.36
C PHE A 60 63.19 46.87 36.74
N LEU A 61 62.46 46.39 35.75
CA LEU A 61 61.49 45.31 35.90
C LEU A 61 61.84 44.21 34.90
N TYR A 62 62.09 42.99 35.37
CA TYR A 62 62.52 41.85 34.54
C TYR A 62 63.67 42.19 33.57
N ASN A 63 64.72 42.86 34.07
CA ASN A 63 65.87 43.34 33.29
C ASN A 63 65.58 44.43 32.23
N GLN A 64 64.35 44.96 32.16
CA GLN A 64 64.02 46.11 31.31
C GLN A 64 64.06 47.41 32.14
N HIS A 65 64.84 48.40 31.69
CA HIS A 65 64.91 49.72 32.35
C HIS A 65 63.60 50.47 32.12
N LEU A 66 62.88 50.74 33.20
CA LEU A 66 61.61 51.50 33.15
C LEU A 66 61.85 53.02 33.25
N GLY A 67 62.97 53.43 33.83
CA GLY A 67 63.34 54.82 34.06
C GLY A 67 64.32 54.93 35.22
N SER A 68 64.84 56.13 35.46
CA SER A 68 65.75 56.37 36.59
C SER A 68 65.18 57.40 37.56
N PHE A 69 65.38 57.15 38.84
CA PHE A 69 65.14 58.12 39.89
C PHE A 69 66.36 59.03 40.00
N VAL A 70 66.18 60.34 39.87
CA VAL A 70 67.27 61.31 39.91
C VAL A 70 67.13 62.22 41.12
N VAL A 71 68.21 62.34 41.90
CA VAL A 71 68.31 63.22 43.07
C VAL A 71 69.48 64.18 42.88
N TRP A 72 69.24 65.48 43.12
CA TRP A 72 70.26 66.53 43.14
C TRP A 72 70.41 67.09 44.57
N THR A 73 71.63 67.18 45.10
CA THR A 73 71.87 67.65 46.48
C THR A 73 73.32 68.10 46.71
N ASN A 74 73.56 68.92 47.73
CA ASN A 74 74.84 69.58 48.03
C ASN A 74 75.72 68.87 49.08
N LYS A 75 75.29 67.74 49.68
CA LYS A 75 76.05 67.00 50.71
C LYS A 75 76.75 65.77 50.13
N SER A 76 77.99 65.51 50.54
CA SER A 76 78.82 64.39 50.08
C SER A 76 78.53 63.02 50.72
N ASP A 77 77.60 62.94 51.70
CA ASP A 77 77.31 61.71 52.48
C ASP A 77 75.95 61.06 52.16
N ILE A 78 75.64 60.87 50.88
CA ILE A 78 74.35 60.25 50.46
C ILE A 78 74.42 58.71 50.43
N PHE A 79 75.59 58.12 50.65
CA PHE A 79 75.80 56.67 50.63
C PHE A 79 74.88 55.90 51.60
N ASN A 80 74.39 56.53 52.67
CA ASN A 80 73.45 55.91 53.61
C ASN A 80 71.99 55.86 53.13
N CYS A 81 71.60 56.58 52.07
CA CYS A 81 70.22 56.55 51.55
C CYS A 81 69.99 55.46 50.48
N GLN A 82 71.04 54.97 49.83
CA GLN A 82 70.95 53.98 48.76
C GLN A 82 70.27 52.67 49.21
N LYS A 83 70.55 52.25 50.45
CA LYS A 83 69.98 51.05 51.07
C LYS A 83 68.47 51.15 51.32
N TYR A 84 67.97 52.36 51.62
CA TYR A 84 66.54 52.61 51.81
C TYR A 84 65.78 52.56 50.47
N PHE A 85 66.37 53.08 49.40
CA PHE A 85 65.75 53.04 48.07
C PHE A 85 65.80 51.63 47.43
N GLU A 86 66.84 50.84 47.70
CA GLU A 86 66.88 49.41 47.34
C GLU A 86 65.79 48.59 48.07
N MET A 87 65.52 48.87 49.34
CA MET A 87 64.40 48.25 50.07
C MET A 87 63.04 48.59 49.43
N LEU A 88 62.87 49.83 48.98
CA LEU A 88 61.64 50.29 48.34
C LEU A 88 61.40 49.68 46.96
N SER A 89 62.44 49.52 46.13
CA SER A 89 62.29 48.87 44.82
C SER A 89 61.87 47.40 44.97
N ASN A 90 62.45 46.69 45.95
CA ASN A 90 62.09 45.31 46.25
C ASN A 90 60.64 45.16 46.72
N LEU A 91 60.13 46.11 47.52
CA LEU A 91 58.75 46.08 48.03
C LEU A 91 57.71 46.27 46.92
N ILE A 92 58.01 47.11 45.92
CA ILE A 92 57.14 47.35 44.75
C ILE A 92 57.13 46.13 43.82
N ILE A 93 58.29 45.51 43.57
CA ILE A 93 58.41 44.31 42.74
C ILE A 93 57.64 43.14 43.37
N ASP A 94 57.74 42.95 44.69
CA ASP A 94 57.07 41.86 45.39
C ASP A 94 55.54 42.02 45.40
N GLY A 95 55.05 43.27 45.53
CA GLY A 95 53.61 43.58 45.43
C GLY A 95 53.02 43.33 44.04
N ALA A 96 53.70 43.77 42.98
CA ALA A 96 53.25 43.58 41.59
C ALA A 96 53.22 42.09 41.19
N THR A 97 54.20 41.32 41.66
CA THR A 97 54.29 39.87 41.39
C THR A 97 53.12 39.11 42.02
N LYS A 98 52.75 39.46 43.26
CA LYS A 98 51.60 38.83 43.96
C LYS A 98 50.25 39.10 43.28
N VAL A 99 50.01 40.34 42.82
CA VAL A 99 48.75 40.68 42.12
C VAL A 99 48.65 39.99 40.76
N PHE A 100 49.75 39.92 40.01
CA PHE A 100 49.79 39.24 38.71
C PHE A 100 49.59 37.72 38.85
N GLN A 101 50.23 37.09 39.84
CA GLN A 101 50.01 35.68 40.16
C GLN A 101 48.55 35.42 40.52
N SER A 102 47.94 36.23 41.39
CA SER A 102 46.53 36.08 41.78
C SER A 102 45.58 36.18 40.59
N LYS A 103 45.72 37.19 39.71
CA LYS A 103 44.85 37.34 38.52
C LYS A 103 44.97 36.16 37.55
N ASN A 104 46.19 35.65 37.32
CA ASN A 104 46.39 34.50 36.43
C ASN A 104 45.81 33.22 37.00
N THR A 105 45.96 32.98 38.31
CA THR A 105 45.35 31.82 38.97
C THR A 105 43.83 31.87 38.86
N THR A 106 43.21 33.03 39.12
CA THR A 106 41.74 33.18 39.00
C THR A 106 41.24 32.99 37.56
N LEU A 107 41.94 33.51 36.56
CA LEU A 107 41.55 33.34 35.15
C LEU A 107 41.66 31.87 34.70
N LEU A 108 42.71 31.17 35.14
CA LEU A 108 42.90 29.76 34.83
C LEU A 108 41.79 28.91 35.46
N SER A 109 41.51 29.09 36.75
CA SER A 109 40.42 28.39 37.45
C SER A 109 39.06 28.63 36.80
N ARG A 110 38.77 29.86 36.35
CA ARG A 110 37.52 30.17 35.65
C ARG A 110 37.40 29.41 34.32
N LYS A 111 38.46 29.33 33.53
CA LYS A 111 38.44 28.58 32.26
C LYS A 111 38.32 27.07 32.48
N GLU A 112 38.94 26.55 33.53
CA GLU A 112 38.81 25.15 33.94
C GLU A 112 37.38 24.83 34.35
N GLU A 113 36.73 25.70 35.14
CA GLU A 113 35.32 25.58 35.51
C GLU A 113 34.40 25.62 34.29
N GLU A 114 34.64 26.52 33.33
CA GLU A 114 33.87 26.62 32.09
C GLU A 114 33.98 25.32 31.26
N LEU A 115 35.19 24.80 31.05
CA LEU A 115 35.40 23.55 30.31
C LEU A 115 34.82 22.33 31.02
N HIS A 116 35.00 22.24 32.34
CA HIS A 116 34.41 21.18 33.16
C HIS A 116 32.89 21.20 33.07
N THR A 117 32.28 22.39 33.13
CA THR A 117 30.82 22.54 32.99
C THR A 117 30.33 22.10 31.63
N ILE A 118 31.05 22.41 30.55
CA ILE A 118 30.72 21.94 29.20
C ILE A 118 30.78 20.42 29.15
N LEU A 119 31.91 19.81 29.52
CA LEU A 119 32.09 18.34 29.47
C LEU A 119 31.04 17.61 30.30
N GLN A 120 30.73 18.11 31.49
CA GLN A 120 29.71 17.54 32.37
C GLN A 120 28.30 17.61 31.79
N ASN A 121 27.96 18.62 31.00
CA ASN A 121 26.60 18.80 30.48
C ASN A 121 26.48 18.55 28.96
N MET A 122 27.50 17.97 28.32
CA MET A 122 27.39 17.54 26.93
C MET A 122 26.34 16.42 26.82
N PRO A 123 25.38 16.49 25.87
CA PRO A 123 24.36 15.47 25.66
C PRO A 123 24.92 14.27 24.86
N VAL A 124 26.13 13.86 25.20
CA VAL A 124 26.82 12.67 24.70
C VAL A 124 27.64 12.09 25.84
N MET A 125 27.74 10.78 25.92
CA MET A 125 28.57 10.12 26.91
C MET A 125 30.03 10.50 26.66
N VAL A 126 30.75 10.91 27.69
CA VAL A 126 32.19 11.16 27.61
C VAL A 126 32.87 10.42 28.75
N ASP A 127 33.84 9.59 28.41
CA ASP A 127 34.65 8.86 29.38
C ASP A 127 36.15 9.02 29.08
N ALA A 128 36.96 8.75 30.10
CA ALA A 128 38.41 8.65 29.94
C ALA A 128 38.99 7.65 30.93
N LEU A 129 40.07 6.98 30.50
CA LEU A 129 40.86 6.06 31.32
C LEU A 129 42.28 6.61 31.50
N ASP A 130 42.87 6.36 32.67
CA ASP A 130 44.29 6.63 32.93
C ASP A 130 45.21 5.56 32.32
N TYR A 131 46.53 5.65 32.57
CA TYR A 131 47.50 4.67 32.08
C TYR A 131 47.42 3.29 32.74
N ASN A 132 46.69 3.16 33.85
CA ASN A 132 46.43 1.88 34.52
C ASN A 132 45.14 1.21 34.02
N GLY A 133 44.33 1.95 33.25
CA GLY A 133 43.05 1.48 32.72
C GLY A 133 41.86 1.79 33.62
N ASP A 134 42.03 2.68 34.60
CA ASP A 134 40.96 3.10 35.51
C ASP A 134 40.23 4.32 34.96
N PHE A 135 38.89 4.35 35.13
CA PHE A 135 38.09 5.50 34.73
C PHE A 135 38.45 6.73 35.58
N VAL A 136 38.78 7.82 34.88
CA VAL A 136 39.13 9.13 35.47
C VAL A 136 38.18 10.24 35.06
N LEU A 137 37.37 10.02 34.01
CA LEU A 137 36.32 10.93 33.59
C LEU A 137 35.06 10.12 33.30
N TRP A 138 33.95 10.58 33.85
CA TRP A 138 32.61 10.06 33.63
C TRP A 138 31.66 11.25 33.71
N ASN A 139 31.11 11.68 32.57
CA ASN A 139 30.25 12.86 32.55
C ASN A 139 28.80 12.52 32.93
N ARG A 140 27.98 13.56 33.13
CA ARG A 140 26.57 13.40 33.51
C ARG A 140 25.75 12.56 32.54
N GLU A 141 26.03 12.65 31.24
CA GLU A 141 25.32 11.84 30.25
C GLU A 141 25.62 10.34 30.44
N CYS A 142 26.85 9.99 30.81
CA CYS A 142 27.16 8.61 31.18
C CYS A 142 26.32 8.16 32.39
N GLU A 143 26.09 9.01 33.39
CA GLU A 143 25.22 8.68 34.52
C GLU A 143 23.76 8.49 34.10
N ILE A 144 23.25 9.36 33.22
CA ILE A 144 21.87 9.30 32.71
C ILE A 144 21.64 8.04 31.89
N VAL A 145 22.56 7.71 30.97
CA VAL A 145 22.42 6.59 30.05
C VAL A 145 22.63 5.26 30.76
N THR A 146 23.65 5.16 31.63
CA THR A 146 24.02 3.88 32.27
C THR A 146 23.36 3.64 33.63
N GLY A 147 22.90 4.71 34.30
CA GLY A 147 22.38 4.67 35.67
C GLY A 147 23.45 4.56 36.77
N TYR A 148 24.73 4.47 36.42
CA TYR A 148 25.84 4.48 37.38
C TYR A 148 26.37 5.89 37.59
N THR A 149 26.53 6.29 38.85
CA THR A 149 27.12 7.61 39.16
C THR A 149 28.62 7.63 38.89
N ALA A 150 29.19 8.81 38.67
CA ALA A 150 30.62 8.99 38.50
C ALA A 150 31.41 8.45 39.71
N GLU A 151 30.87 8.58 40.93
CA GLU A 151 31.47 8.02 42.15
C GLU A 151 31.53 6.49 42.16
N GLU A 152 30.60 5.81 41.47
CA GLU A 152 30.57 4.34 41.38
C GLU A 152 31.54 3.79 40.33
N ILE A 153 31.92 4.61 39.34
CA ILE A 153 32.72 4.21 38.18
C ILE A 153 34.16 4.69 38.29
N ILE A 154 34.37 5.96 38.64
CA ILE A 154 35.71 6.58 38.72
C ILE A 154 36.50 5.93 39.86
N GLY A 155 37.70 5.43 39.55
CA GLY A 155 38.57 4.74 40.51
C GLY A 155 38.08 3.37 40.99
N ASN A 156 37.02 2.82 40.39
CA ASN A 156 36.53 1.47 40.68
C ASN A 156 37.20 0.43 39.75
N PRO A 157 38.05 -0.48 40.27
CA PRO A 157 38.76 -1.46 39.45
C PRO A 157 37.84 -2.49 38.77
N ASN A 158 36.57 -2.58 39.22
CA ASN A 158 35.55 -3.46 38.64
C ASN A 158 34.56 -2.72 37.72
N ALA A 159 34.76 -1.43 37.43
CA ALA A 159 33.85 -0.65 36.59
C ALA A 159 33.57 -1.31 35.23
N LEU A 160 34.60 -1.82 34.55
CA LEU A 160 34.44 -2.55 33.28
C LEU A 160 33.60 -3.83 33.43
N GLN A 161 33.61 -4.49 34.60
CA GLN A 161 32.78 -5.67 34.86
C GLN A 161 31.32 -5.30 35.09
N LEU A 162 31.05 -4.12 35.65
CA LEU A 162 29.69 -3.61 35.83
C LEU A 162 29.04 -3.25 34.49
N LEU A 163 29.78 -2.57 33.61
CA LEU A 163 29.31 -2.16 32.29
C LEU A 163 29.24 -3.33 31.29
N TYR A 164 30.11 -4.33 31.45
CA TYR A 164 30.21 -5.49 30.57
C TYR A 164 30.35 -6.78 31.40
N PRO A 165 29.27 -7.30 31.99
CA PRO A 165 29.34 -8.45 32.90
C PRO A 165 29.82 -9.74 32.22
N ASP A 166 29.47 -9.96 30.94
CA ASP A 166 29.91 -11.13 30.18
C ASP A 166 31.43 -11.09 29.92
N HIS A 167 32.14 -12.08 30.46
CA HIS A 167 33.58 -12.24 30.31
C HIS A 167 33.99 -12.46 28.85
N ASN A 168 33.22 -13.23 28.07
CA ASN A 168 33.54 -13.50 26.67
C ASN A 168 33.39 -12.23 25.83
N TYR A 169 32.31 -11.48 26.06
CA TYR A 169 32.08 -10.21 25.38
C TYR A 169 33.17 -9.17 25.73
N ARG A 170 33.57 -9.05 27.00
CA ARG A 170 34.71 -8.21 27.41
C ARG A 170 36.00 -8.59 26.71
N HIS A 171 36.30 -9.88 26.62
CA HIS A 171 37.51 -10.34 25.93
C HIS A 171 37.47 -9.98 24.42
N GLN A 172 36.30 -10.07 23.78
CA GLN A 172 36.12 -9.65 22.39
C GLN A 172 36.35 -8.15 22.21
N ILE A 173 35.79 -7.32 23.10
CA ILE A 173 36.03 -5.87 23.12
C ILE A 173 37.52 -5.58 23.28
N GLN A 174 38.17 -6.16 24.29
CA GLN A 174 39.59 -5.94 24.54
C GLN A 174 40.46 -6.36 23.35
N THR A 175 40.17 -7.51 22.75
CA THR A 175 40.88 -7.98 21.55
C THR A 175 40.69 -7.04 20.38
N LYS A 176 39.45 -6.59 20.13
CA LYS A 176 39.14 -5.66 19.04
C LYS A 176 39.78 -4.29 19.27
N PHE A 177 39.81 -3.81 20.50
CA PHE A 177 40.51 -2.58 20.90
C PHE A 177 42.02 -2.69 20.63
N LEU A 178 42.65 -3.83 20.93
CA LEU A 178 44.05 -4.09 20.59
C LEU A 178 44.31 -4.09 19.07
N THR A 179 43.34 -4.54 18.26
CA THR A 179 43.48 -4.57 16.80
C THR A 179 43.19 -3.22 16.10
N CYS A 180 42.19 -2.48 16.58
CA CYS A 180 41.80 -1.18 16.01
C CYS A 180 42.68 -0.04 16.51
N GLY A 181 43.37 -0.23 17.65
CA GLY A 181 44.16 0.81 18.30
C GLY A 181 43.28 1.85 19.00
N LYS A 182 43.92 2.96 19.38
CA LYS A 182 43.29 4.07 20.13
C LYS A 182 42.64 5.13 19.22
N ASN A 183 42.28 4.76 17.99
CA ASN A 183 41.64 5.64 17.02
C ASN A 183 40.57 4.85 16.25
N PHE A 184 39.30 5.03 16.59
CA PHE A 184 38.17 4.44 15.88
C PHE A 184 36.95 5.34 15.95
N ARG A 185 36.03 5.16 15.01
CA ARG A 185 34.72 5.84 14.98
C ARG A 185 33.63 4.81 14.82
N ASP A 186 32.45 5.17 15.33
CA ASP A 186 31.20 4.46 15.14
C ASP A 186 31.25 2.98 15.55
N TRP A 187 32.02 2.65 16.60
CA TRP A 187 32.08 1.29 17.10
C TRP A 187 30.93 1.03 18.08
N GLU A 188 29.97 0.25 17.61
CA GLU A 188 28.83 -0.22 18.40
C GLU A 188 29.22 -1.25 19.46
N MET A 189 28.80 -1.01 20.70
CA MET A 189 29.04 -1.86 21.86
C MET A 189 27.78 -1.96 22.72
N HIS A 190 27.54 -3.15 23.28
CA HIS A 190 26.42 -3.39 24.18
C HIS A 190 26.87 -3.19 25.63
N LEU A 191 26.34 -2.15 26.27
CA LEU A 191 26.62 -1.78 27.64
C LEU A 191 25.45 -2.19 28.54
N THR A 192 25.74 -2.77 29.70
CA THR A 192 24.73 -3.13 30.71
C THR A 192 24.57 -2.01 31.72
N CYS A 193 23.36 -1.48 31.81
CA CYS A 193 22.99 -0.42 32.75
C CYS A 193 22.78 -0.98 34.16
N LYS A 194 22.76 -0.11 35.17
CA LYS A 194 22.59 -0.48 36.58
C LYS A 194 21.28 -1.22 36.88
N ASN A 195 20.22 -0.93 36.12
CA ASN A 195 18.92 -1.61 36.21
C ASN A 195 18.89 -2.96 35.47
N GLY A 196 19.98 -3.37 34.81
CA GLY A 196 20.09 -4.58 34.00
C GLY A 196 19.68 -4.41 32.53
N GLU A 197 19.23 -3.23 32.11
CA GLU A 197 18.92 -2.93 30.70
C GLU A 197 20.19 -2.91 29.86
N ILE A 198 20.15 -3.51 28.67
CA ILE A 198 21.28 -3.49 27.74
C ILE A 198 21.03 -2.39 26.71
N LYS A 199 21.98 -1.46 26.60
CA LYS A 199 21.97 -0.38 25.64
C LYS A 199 23.09 -0.54 24.61
N THR A 200 22.81 -0.19 23.37
CA THR A 200 23.80 -0.15 22.29
C THR A 200 24.38 1.25 22.21
N ILE A 201 25.64 1.38 22.61
CA ILE A 201 26.38 2.63 22.58
C ILE A 201 27.35 2.62 21.41
N MET A 202 27.28 3.68 20.60
CA MET A 202 28.20 3.91 19.50
C MET A 202 29.38 4.77 19.99
N TRP A 203 30.53 4.14 20.14
CA TRP A 203 31.75 4.78 20.66
C TRP A 203 32.65 5.29 19.54
N SER A 204 33.21 6.47 19.78
CA SER A 204 34.28 7.05 18.96
C SER A 204 35.42 7.50 19.85
N ASN A 205 36.65 7.15 19.48
CA ASN A 205 37.87 7.51 20.18
C ASN A 205 38.89 8.06 19.19
N ILE A 206 39.48 9.20 19.49
CA ILE A 206 40.56 9.81 18.70
C ILE A 206 41.77 10.22 19.57
N SER A 207 41.98 9.51 20.67
CA SER A 207 42.94 9.84 21.72
C SER A 207 44.40 9.73 21.29
N GLU A 208 44.70 8.96 20.24
CA GLU A 208 46.04 8.92 19.65
C GLU A 208 46.31 10.12 18.71
N GLN A 209 45.28 10.69 18.07
CA GLN A 209 45.42 11.96 17.32
C GLN A 209 45.47 13.18 18.24
N PHE A 210 44.71 13.15 19.34
CA PHE A 210 44.59 14.23 20.31
C PHE A 210 44.85 13.72 21.73
N PRO A 211 46.13 13.53 22.11
CA PRO A 211 46.49 13.04 23.42
C PRO A 211 46.26 14.11 24.49
N VAL A 212 45.71 13.69 25.63
CA VAL A 212 45.49 14.54 26.82
C VAL A 212 46.40 14.05 27.93
N THR A 213 47.19 14.94 28.54
CA THR A 213 48.12 14.57 29.61
C THR A 213 47.35 13.97 30.80
N GLY A 214 47.74 12.77 31.22
CA GLY A 214 47.08 12.02 32.29
C GLY A 214 46.03 11.01 31.82
N TYR A 215 45.60 11.07 30.55
CA TYR A 215 44.67 10.10 29.99
C TYR A 215 45.40 9.17 29.01
N SER A 216 45.15 7.87 29.13
CA SER A 216 45.59 6.89 28.16
C SER A 216 44.57 6.68 27.03
N TYR A 217 43.30 7.00 27.31
CA TYR A 217 42.15 6.78 26.45
C TYR A 217 41.07 7.80 26.82
N TRP A 218 40.38 8.37 25.84
CA TRP A 218 39.15 9.12 26.05
C TRP A 218 38.21 8.89 24.87
N ALA A 219 36.91 8.69 25.13
CA ALA A 219 35.95 8.41 24.08
C ALA A 219 34.63 9.16 24.28
N VAL A 220 33.90 9.27 23.19
CA VAL A 220 32.55 9.81 23.15
C VAL A 220 31.59 8.71 22.71
N GLY A 221 30.51 8.53 23.45
CA GLY A 221 29.48 7.52 23.22
C GLY A 221 28.13 8.15 22.93
N VAL A 222 27.38 7.59 21.98
CA VAL A 222 25.99 7.94 21.71
C VAL A 222 25.12 6.71 21.90
N ASP A 223 24.04 6.81 22.69
CA ASP A 223 23.04 5.76 22.80
C ASP A 223 22.23 5.66 21.50
N ILE A 224 22.41 4.57 20.76
CA ILE A 224 21.72 4.28 19.50
C ILE A 224 20.72 3.12 19.64
N THR A 225 20.37 2.72 20.87
CA THR A 225 19.50 1.56 21.14
C THR A 225 18.16 1.68 20.42
N HIS A 226 17.50 2.84 20.56
CA HIS A 226 16.21 3.10 19.92
C HIS A 226 16.31 3.13 18.38
N LEU A 227 17.41 3.68 17.85
CA LEU A 227 17.64 3.73 16.41
C LEU A 227 17.78 2.33 15.81
N LYS A 228 18.53 1.45 16.48
CA LYS A 228 18.68 0.04 16.08
C LYS A 228 17.38 -0.75 16.15
N ALA A 229 16.58 -0.53 17.20
CA ALA A 229 15.28 -1.17 17.32
C ALA A 229 14.34 -0.80 16.16
N ILE A 230 14.32 0.48 15.76
CA ILE A 230 13.55 0.93 14.60
C ILE A 230 14.08 0.32 13.30
N GLU A 231 15.40 0.30 13.10
CA GLU A 231 16.03 -0.28 11.92
C GLU A 231 15.69 -1.77 11.77
N GLU A 232 15.77 -2.53 12.86
CA GLU A 232 15.44 -3.95 12.89
C GLU A 232 13.94 -4.19 12.66
N GLN A 233 13.07 -3.40 13.29
CA GLN A 233 11.63 -3.48 13.07
C GLN A 233 11.26 -3.19 11.61
N LEU A 234 11.88 -2.19 10.98
CA LEU A 234 11.64 -1.84 9.57
C LEU A 234 12.12 -2.96 8.64
N LYS A 235 13.29 -3.54 8.93
CA LYS A 235 13.84 -4.69 8.19
C LYS A 235 12.92 -5.90 8.31
N GLN A 236 12.38 -6.17 9.50
CA GLN A 236 11.42 -7.25 9.74
C GLN A 236 10.13 -7.02 8.96
N GLN A 237 9.53 -5.83 9.03
CA GLN A 237 8.32 -5.48 8.30
C GLN A 237 8.49 -5.60 6.78
N THR A 238 9.64 -5.17 6.26
CA THR A 238 9.95 -5.28 4.81
C THR A 238 10.08 -6.74 4.40
N SER A 239 10.78 -7.56 5.20
CA SER A 239 10.92 -8.99 4.94
C SER A 239 9.58 -9.74 4.99
N GLU A 240 8.71 -9.37 5.94
CA GLU A 240 7.37 -9.94 6.08
C GLU A 240 6.50 -9.63 4.86
N LEU A 241 6.50 -8.37 4.39
CA LEU A 241 5.79 -7.97 3.17
C LEU A 241 6.30 -8.72 1.94
N GLU A 242 7.61 -8.89 1.79
CA GLU A 242 8.19 -9.67 0.70
C GLU A 242 7.74 -11.14 0.72
N LEU A 243 7.64 -11.75 1.90
CA LEU A 243 7.16 -13.12 2.07
C LEU A 243 5.67 -13.24 1.70
N ILE A 244 4.84 -12.26 2.08
CA ILE A 244 3.43 -12.22 1.70
C ILE A 244 3.29 -12.21 0.17
N PHE A 245 4.01 -11.31 -0.52
CA PHE A 245 3.99 -11.27 -1.98
C PHE A 245 4.55 -12.54 -2.64
N LYS A 246 5.51 -13.23 -2.00
CA LYS A 246 6.02 -14.52 -2.45
C LYS A 246 5.02 -15.67 -2.28
N ALA A 247 4.21 -15.63 -1.24
CA ALA A 247 3.22 -16.66 -0.95
C ALA A 247 1.94 -16.52 -1.80
N LEU A 248 1.62 -15.30 -2.25
CA LEU A 248 0.46 -15.05 -3.11
C LEU A 248 0.74 -15.54 -4.54
N PRO A 249 -0.18 -16.31 -5.14
CA PRO A 249 -0.04 -16.74 -6.54
C PRO A 249 -0.30 -15.60 -7.53
N ASP A 250 -0.80 -14.47 -7.04
CA ASP A 250 -1.21 -13.34 -7.86
C ASP A 250 -0.01 -12.49 -8.31
N LEU A 251 -0.18 -11.87 -9.47
CA LEU A 251 0.76 -10.92 -10.03
C LEU A 251 0.24 -9.51 -9.80
N CYS A 252 0.97 -8.70 -9.03
CA CYS A 252 0.59 -7.34 -8.70
C CYS A 252 1.45 -6.37 -9.51
N PHE A 253 0.81 -5.46 -10.23
CA PHE A 253 1.46 -4.38 -10.95
C PHE A 253 1.06 -3.04 -10.35
N LEU A 254 2.03 -2.14 -10.27
CA LEU A 254 1.80 -0.73 -9.98
C LEU A 254 1.96 0.05 -11.28
N THR A 255 0.95 0.85 -11.62
CA THR A 255 0.97 1.69 -12.82
C THR A 255 0.73 3.16 -12.50
N GLU A 256 1.14 4.03 -13.43
CA GLU A 256 0.62 5.40 -13.52
C GLU A 256 -0.85 5.39 -13.99
N ASP A 257 -1.51 6.55 -13.95
CA ASP A 257 -2.90 6.74 -14.38
C ASP A 257 -3.16 6.45 -15.86
N ASP A 258 -2.10 6.47 -16.68
CA ASP A 258 -2.15 6.19 -18.11
C ASP A 258 -1.84 4.72 -18.46
N GLY A 259 -1.68 3.87 -17.44
CA GLY A 259 -1.43 2.44 -17.57
C GLY A 259 0.03 2.05 -17.77
N THR A 260 0.99 2.97 -17.60
CA THR A 260 2.43 2.69 -17.66
C THR A 260 2.88 1.89 -16.43
N ILE A 261 3.53 0.74 -16.64
CA ILE A 261 3.97 -0.16 -15.57
C ILE A 261 5.23 0.39 -14.89
N ILE A 262 5.12 0.72 -13.61
CA ILE A 262 6.20 1.30 -12.78
C ILE A 262 6.96 0.20 -12.03
N ASP A 263 6.21 -0.72 -11.42
CA ASP A 263 6.76 -1.80 -10.59
C ASP A 263 5.85 -3.03 -10.65
N TYR A 264 6.38 -4.19 -10.27
CA TYR A 264 5.60 -5.41 -10.13
C TYR A 264 6.09 -6.28 -8.96
N LYS A 265 5.17 -7.02 -8.36
CA LYS A 265 5.43 -8.08 -7.38
C LYS A 265 4.76 -9.35 -7.85
N ALA A 266 5.53 -10.43 -7.90
CA ALA A 266 5.05 -11.74 -8.33
C ALA A 266 5.54 -12.81 -7.35
N GLY A 267 4.63 -13.64 -6.84
CA GLY A 267 5.03 -14.77 -5.99
C GLY A 267 5.62 -15.94 -6.76
N SER A 268 5.18 -16.13 -8.01
CA SER A 268 5.78 -17.05 -8.96
C SER A 268 5.98 -16.38 -10.32
N PRO A 269 7.22 -16.20 -10.80
CA PRO A 269 7.49 -15.59 -12.12
C PRO A 269 7.11 -16.51 -13.31
N SER A 270 6.48 -17.66 -13.06
CA SER A 270 6.30 -18.74 -14.04
C SER A 270 5.20 -18.51 -15.08
N LYS A 271 4.39 -17.45 -14.97
CA LYS A 271 3.24 -17.19 -15.87
C LYS A 271 3.17 -15.78 -16.43
N PHE A 272 4.32 -15.18 -16.70
CA PHE A 272 4.33 -13.94 -17.49
C PHE A 272 4.00 -14.21 -18.96
N TYR A 273 3.14 -13.38 -19.56
CA TYR A 273 2.93 -13.37 -21.01
C TYR A 273 4.20 -12.95 -21.76
N VAL A 274 4.92 -11.96 -21.23
CA VAL A 274 6.26 -11.55 -21.69
C VAL A 274 7.21 -11.35 -20.50
N PRO A 275 8.53 -11.54 -20.67
CA PRO A 275 9.51 -11.32 -19.60
C PRO A 275 9.39 -9.92 -18.96
N ALA A 276 9.80 -9.80 -17.70
CA ALA A 276 9.70 -8.54 -16.95
C ALA A 276 10.38 -7.36 -17.65
N GLU A 277 11.54 -7.61 -18.25
CA GLU A 277 12.31 -6.61 -18.99
C GLU A 277 11.56 -6.06 -20.20
N ALA A 278 10.58 -6.80 -20.72
CA ALA A 278 9.81 -6.42 -21.90
C ALA A 278 8.61 -5.51 -21.60
N PHE A 279 8.08 -5.53 -20.37
CA PHE A 279 6.89 -4.75 -19.98
C PHE A 279 7.18 -3.56 -19.06
N MET A 280 8.32 -3.54 -18.36
CA MET A 280 8.66 -2.43 -17.46
C MET A 280 8.76 -1.09 -18.21
N GLY A 281 8.09 -0.06 -17.68
CA GLY A 281 8.04 1.27 -18.29
C GLY A 281 7.18 1.38 -19.55
N LYS A 282 6.47 0.32 -19.94
CA LYS A 282 5.52 0.32 -21.06
C LYS A 282 4.09 0.33 -20.57
N LYS A 283 3.18 0.68 -21.46
CA LYS A 283 1.74 0.60 -21.19
C LYS A 283 1.24 -0.83 -21.36
N PHE A 284 0.24 -1.24 -20.57
CA PHE A 284 -0.41 -2.54 -20.73
C PHE A 284 -0.90 -2.80 -22.17
N PHE A 285 -1.40 -1.77 -22.85
CA PHE A 285 -1.84 -1.84 -24.25
C PHE A 285 -0.71 -2.20 -25.23
N GLU A 286 0.54 -1.86 -24.93
CA GLU A 286 1.70 -2.15 -25.79
C GLU A 286 2.23 -3.58 -25.59
N VAL A 287 1.84 -4.22 -24.49
CA VAL A 287 2.35 -5.52 -24.05
C VAL A 287 1.36 -6.64 -24.37
N LEU A 288 0.07 -6.38 -24.19
CA LEU A 288 -0.99 -7.39 -24.35
C LEU A 288 -1.55 -7.43 -25.79
N PRO A 289 -2.12 -8.57 -26.22
CA PRO A 289 -2.83 -8.67 -27.49
C PRO A 289 -4.01 -7.69 -27.60
N SER A 290 -4.32 -7.22 -28.81
CA SER A 290 -5.26 -6.11 -29.03
C SER A 290 -6.65 -6.25 -28.35
N PRO A 291 -7.33 -7.42 -28.33
CA PRO A 291 -8.63 -7.54 -27.65
C PRO A 291 -8.52 -7.32 -26.13
N VAL A 292 -7.46 -7.87 -25.52
CA VAL A 292 -7.21 -7.76 -24.07
C VAL A 292 -6.70 -6.36 -23.73
N ALA A 293 -5.80 -5.81 -24.55
CA ALA A 293 -5.28 -4.46 -24.42
C ALA A 293 -6.40 -3.41 -24.34
N GLN A 294 -7.43 -3.55 -25.18
CA GLN A 294 -8.58 -2.65 -25.18
C GLN A 294 -9.39 -2.75 -23.89
N GLN A 295 -9.65 -3.97 -23.40
CA GLN A 295 -10.35 -4.17 -22.12
C GLN A 295 -9.60 -3.54 -20.94
N PHE A 296 -8.27 -3.69 -20.89
CA PHE A 296 -7.45 -3.04 -19.86
C PHE A 296 -7.48 -1.51 -19.96
N GLN A 297 -7.43 -0.97 -21.19
CA GLN A 297 -7.50 0.46 -21.41
C GLN A 297 -8.84 1.04 -20.92
N GLU A 298 -9.95 0.37 -21.22
CA GLU A 298 -11.28 0.73 -20.74
C GLU A 298 -11.38 0.62 -19.21
N ALA A 299 -10.84 -0.45 -18.62
CA ALA A 299 -10.82 -0.63 -17.18
C ALA A 299 -10.01 0.46 -16.44
N ILE A 300 -8.82 0.77 -16.93
CA ILE A 300 -7.95 1.83 -16.38
C ILE A 300 -8.66 3.19 -16.47
N HIS A 301 -9.29 3.50 -17.60
CA HIS A 301 -10.08 4.71 -17.77
C HIS A 301 -11.23 4.79 -16.78
N GLN A 302 -11.98 3.70 -16.58
CA GLN A 302 -13.08 3.66 -15.62
C GLN A 302 -12.61 3.83 -14.17
N VAL A 303 -11.49 3.22 -13.78
CA VAL A 303 -10.89 3.41 -12.45
C VAL A 303 -10.53 4.88 -12.24
N LYS A 304 -9.93 5.52 -13.25
CA LYS A 304 -9.55 6.93 -13.20
C LYS A 304 -10.74 7.87 -13.07
N GLU A 305 -11.80 7.67 -13.86
CA GLU A 305 -12.97 8.56 -13.84
C GLU A 305 -13.87 8.34 -12.62
N LYS A 306 -14.11 7.09 -12.23
CA LYS A 306 -15.10 6.73 -11.20
C LYS A 306 -14.48 6.56 -9.82
N GLY A 307 -13.17 6.35 -9.73
CA GLY A 307 -12.49 6.05 -8.46
C GLY A 307 -12.94 4.72 -7.83
N THR A 308 -13.50 3.80 -8.64
CA THR A 308 -14.02 2.50 -8.19
C THR A 308 -13.21 1.35 -8.74
N ASN A 309 -13.25 0.22 -8.04
CA ASN A 309 -12.59 -1.00 -8.46
C ASN A 309 -13.25 -1.58 -9.72
N VAL A 310 -12.44 -2.01 -10.69
CA VAL A 310 -12.91 -2.67 -11.92
C VAL A 310 -12.30 -4.05 -12.02
N ILE A 311 -13.12 -5.05 -12.37
CA ILE A 311 -12.71 -6.44 -12.55
C ILE A 311 -12.89 -6.80 -14.01
N VAL A 312 -11.89 -7.44 -14.61
CA VAL A 312 -11.91 -7.91 -16.00
C VAL A 312 -11.43 -9.35 -16.05
N GLU A 313 -12.22 -10.23 -16.65
CA GLU A 313 -11.79 -11.59 -16.99
C GLU A 313 -11.40 -11.65 -18.47
N TYR A 314 -10.26 -12.29 -18.77
CA TYR A 314 -9.75 -12.35 -20.14
C TYR A 314 -8.95 -13.63 -20.40
N PRO A 315 -9.02 -14.19 -21.61
CA PRO A 315 -8.17 -15.30 -22.03
C PRO A 315 -6.83 -14.78 -22.58
N LEU A 316 -5.75 -15.53 -22.33
CA LEU A 316 -4.46 -15.35 -23.00
C LEU A 316 -3.93 -16.69 -23.49
N THR A 317 -3.38 -16.67 -24.70
CA THR A 317 -2.66 -17.83 -25.24
C THR A 317 -1.21 -17.77 -24.79
N ILE A 318 -0.84 -18.65 -23.85
CA ILE A 318 0.52 -18.78 -23.32
C ILE A 318 1.04 -20.18 -23.67
N ASN A 319 2.20 -20.27 -24.33
CA ASN A 319 2.81 -21.54 -24.73
C ASN A 319 1.89 -22.48 -25.54
N GLY A 320 0.93 -21.92 -26.29
CA GLY A 320 -0.04 -22.69 -27.08
C GLY A 320 -1.25 -23.22 -26.31
N SER A 321 -1.36 -22.94 -25.02
CA SER A 321 -2.57 -23.19 -24.22
C SER A 321 -3.34 -21.89 -24.00
N ILE A 322 -4.67 -21.97 -23.90
CA ILE A 322 -5.52 -20.84 -23.51
C ILE A 322 -5.68 -20.90 -22.00
N ASP A 323 -5.10 -19.93 -21.32
CA ASP A 323 -5.23 -19.72 -19.88
C ASP A 323 -6.18 -18.53 -19.64
N PHE A 324 -6.94 -18.58 -18.54
CA PHE A 324 -7.90 -17.55 -18.16
C PHE A 324 -7.38 -16.76 -16.95
N PHE A 325 -7.48 -15.45 -17.03
CA PHE A 325 -7.01 -14.53 -16.00
C PHE A 325 -8.12 -13.59 -15.56
N GLU A 326 -8.09 -13.22 -14.28
CA GLU A 326 -8.91 -12.17 -13.67
C GLU A 326 -7.97 -11.03 -13.27
N ALA A 327 -8.17 -9.84 -13.81
CA ALA A 327 -7.49 -8.62 -13.39
C ALA A 327 -8.42 -7.75 -12.55
N ARG A 328 -7.91 -7.28 -11.40
CA ARG A 328 -8.57 -6.32 -10.52
C ARG A 328 -7.78 -5.02 -10.54
N CYS A 329 -8.38 -3.98 -11.09
CA CYS A 329 -7.81 -2.64 -11.16
C CYS A 329 -8.34 -1.80 -10.00
N LEU A 330 -7.45 -1.31 -9.15
CA LEU A 330 -7.71 -0.62 -7.89
C LEU A 330 -7.07 0.77 -7.93
N PRO A 331 -7.80 1.86 -7.62
CA PRO A 331 -7.20 3.17 -7.50
C PRO A 331 -6.35 3.26 -6.23
N LEU A 332 -5.18 3.90 -6.34
CA LEU A 332 -4.28 4.24 -5.24
C LEU A 332 -4.16 5.76 -5.09
N LEU A 333 -3.56 6.19 -3.98
CA LEU A 333 -3.20 7.60 -3.77
C LEU A 333 -2.18 8.08 -4.81
N HIS A 334 -2.27 9.36 -5.20
CA HIS A 334 -1.39 10.04 -6.17
C HIS A 334 -1.56 9.57 -7.62
N ASP A 335 -2.80 9.37 -8.08
CA ASP A 335 -3.11 9.01 -9.47
C ASP A 335 -2.40 7.74 -9.96
N LYS A 336 -2.19 6.78 -9.05
CA LYS A 336 -1.65 5.46 -9.39
C LYS A 336 -2.73 4.40 -9.38
N ILE A 337 -2.51 3.34 -10.13
CA ILE A 337 -3.44 2.20 -10.19
C ILE A 337 -2.68 0.93 -9.85
N MET A 338 -3.25 0.13 -8.96
CA MET A 338 -2.77 -1.22 -8.67
C MET A 338 -3.59 -2.21 -9.48
N ILE A 339 -2.92 -3.10 -10.20
CA ILE A 339 -3.55 -4.14 -10.99
C ILE A 339 -3.12 -5.49 -10.43
N ILE A 340 -4.07 -6.24 -9.89
CA ILE A 340 -3.84 -7.59 -9.36
C ILE A 340 -4.37 -8.59 -10.39
N VAL A 341 -3.49 -9.42 -10.93
CA VAL A 341 -3.81 -10.45 -11.93
C VAL A 341 -3.75 -11.81 -11.27
N ARG A 342 -4.85 -12.56 -11.36
CA ARG A 342 -4.98 -13.92 -10.84
C ARG A 342 -5.26 -14.89 -11.99
N ASP A 343 -4.61 -16.03 -11.96
CA ASP A 343 -4.95 -17.15 -12.84
C ASP A 343 -6.20 -17.86 -12.33
N ILE A 344 -7.24 -17.90 -13.17
CA ILE A 344 -8.53 -18.53 -12.88
C ILE A 344 -8.80 -19.74 -13.81
N THR A 345 -7.78 -20.24 -14.50
CA THR A 345 -7.90 -21.32 -15.50
C THR A 345 -8.52 -22.59 -14.92
N GLU A 346 -8.03 -23.06 -13.77
CA GLU A 346 -8.58 -24.26 -13.10
C GLU A 346 -10.01 -24.04 -12.62
N ARG A 347 -10.34 -22.82 -12.18
CA ARG A 347 -11.70 -22.45 -11.77
C ARG A 347 -12.66 -22.52 -12.97
N LYS A 348 -12.31 -21.89 -14.10
CA LYS A 348 -13.10 -21.92 -15.34
C LYS A 348 -13.27 -23.34 -15.88
N LYS A 349 -12.21 -24.16 -15.89
CA LYS A 349 -12.30 -25.58 -16.29
C LYS A 349 -13.24 -26.38 -15.39
N THR A 350 -13.18 -26.15 -14.08
CA THR A 350 -14.06 -26.83 -13.11
C THR A 350 -15.52 -26.43 -13.31
N GLU A 351 -15.78 -25.14 -13.52
CA GLU A 351 -17.11 -24.60 -13.81
C GLU A 351 -17.69 -25.20 -15.11
N GLU A 352 -16.88 -25.31 -16.16
CA GLU A 352 -17.28 -25.95 -17.41
C GLU A 352 -17.61 -27.44 -17.23
N LEU A 353 -16.80 -28.16 -16.44
CA LEU A 353 -17.04 -29.57 -16.10
C LEU A 353 -18.33 -29.76 -15.30
N LEU A 354 -18.62 -28.86 -14.36
CA LEU A 354 -19.87 -28.87 -13.60
C LEU A 354 -21.08 -28.63 -14.50
N ASN A 355 -21.04 -27.60 -15.34
CA ASN A 355 -22.10 -27.31 -16.31
C ASN A 355 -22.37 -28.50 -17.25
N LYS A 356 -21.30 -29.16 -17.72
CA LYS A 356 -21.40 -30.40 -18.51
C LYS A 356 -22.03 -31.54 -17.70
N SER A 357 -21.66 -31.71 -16.44
CA SER A 357 -22.23 -32.75 -15.57
C SER A 357 -23.72 -32.53 -15.32
N ASP A 358 -24.14 -31.29 -15.05
CA ASP A 358 -25.55 -30.96 -14.83
C ASP A 358 -26.38 -31.20 -16.09
N THR A 359 -25.83 -30.81 -17.24
CA THR A 359 -26.42 -31.09 -18.55
C THR A 359 -26.57 -32.61 -18.78
N LEU A 360 -25.53 -33.39 -18.51
CA LEU A 360 -25.55 -34.85 -18.64
C LEU A 360 -26.54 -35.51 -17.67
N ALA A 361 -26.63 -35.03 -16.44
CA ALA A 361 -27.59 -35.53 -15.46
C ALA A 361 -29.04 -35.29 -15.92
N ALA A 362 -29.32 -34.09 -16.47
CA ALA A 362 -30.62 -33.78 -17.05
C ALA A 362 -30.94 -34.68 -18.26
N ILE A 363 -29.99 -34.88 -19.17
CA ILE A 363 -30.15 -35.81 -20.31
C ILE A 363 -30.43 -37.23 -19.81
N GLY A 364 -29.73 -37.69 -18.78
CA GLY A 364 -29.90 -39.01 -18.19
C GLY A 364 -31.31 -39.24 -17.63
N GLN A 365 -31.88 -38.26 -16.94
CA GLN A 365 -33.25 -38.32 -16.43
C GLN A 365 -34.29 -38.35 -17.56
N LEU A 366 -34.02 -37.68 -18.67
CA LEU A 366 -34.93 -37.58 -19.82
C LEU A 366 -34.82 -38.78 -20.77
N ALA A 367 -33.67 -39.46 -20.83
CA ALA A 367 -33.43 -40.55 -21.78
C ALA A 367 -34.44 -41.70 -21.68
N ALA A 368 -34.88 -42.04 -20.45
CA ALA A 368 -35.88 -43.09 -20.24
C ALA A 368 -37.25 -42.71 -20.85
N GLY A 369 -37.68 -41.46 -20.68
CA GLY A 369 -38.93 -40.96 -21.26
C GLY A 369 -38.89 -40.93 -22.78
N VAL A 370 -37.79 -40.43 -23.37
CA VAL A 370 -37.60 -40.43 -24.83
C VAL A 370 -37.59 -41.85 -25.40
N ALA A 371 -36.93 -42.81 -24.74
CA ALA A 371 -36.93 -44.20 -25.18
C ALA A 371 -38.35 -44.81 -25.20
N HIS A 372 -39.20 -44.43 -24.23
CA HIS A 372 -40.61 -44.83 -24.21
C HIS A 372 -41.41 -44.14 -25.33
N GLU A 373 -41.21 -42.84 -25.54
CA GLU A 373 -41.92 -42.09 -26.56
C GLU A 373 -41.52 -42.46 -27.99
N VAL A 374 -40.29 -42.92 -28.24
CA VAL A 374 -39.86 -43.45 -29.54
C VAL A 374 -40.36 -44.89 -29.75
N ARG A 375 -40.48 -45.69 -28.68
CA ARG A 375 -40.99 -47.06 -28.77
C ARG A 375 -42.46 -47.10 -29.21
N ASN A 376 -43.27 -46.14 -28.77
CA ASN A 376 -44.69 -46.06 -29.11
C ASN A 376 -44.95 -45.96 -30.64
N PRO A 377 -44.46 -44.94 -31.36
CA PRO A 377 -44.60 -44.81 -32.82
C PRO A 377 -43.95 -45.98 -33.55
N LEU A 378 -42.79 -46.49 -33.10
CA LEU A 378 -42.18 -47.70 -33.69
C LEU A 378 -43.09 -48.94 -33.60
N THR A 379 -43.82 -49.08 -32.49
CA THR A 379 -44.77 -50.18 -32.31
C THR A 379 -45.97 -50.04 -33.25
N VAL A 380 -46.46 -48.81 -33.43
CA VAL A 380 -47.54 -48.49 -34.36
C VAL A 380 -47.12 -48.73 -35.82
N ILE A 381 -45.93 -48.25 -36.22
CA ILE A 381 -45.34 -48.51 -37.54
C ILE A 381 -45.24 -50.01 -37.79
N LYS A 382 -44.72 -50.78 -36.82
CA LYS A 382 -44.64 -52.25 -36.93
C LYS A 382 -46.02 -52.88 -37.13
N GLY A 383 -47.04 -52.40 -36.43
CA GLY A 383 -48.42 -52.85 -36.61
C GLY A 383 -48.97 -52.54 -38.01
N PHE A 384 -48.73 -51.33 -38.53
CA PHE A 384 -49.13 -50.98 -39.89
C PHE A 384 -48.38 -51.75 -40.96
N ILE A 385 -47.08 -52.04 -40.79
CA ILE A 385 -46.33 -52.93 -41.70
C ILE A 385 -46.97 -54.33 -41.76
N GLN A 386 -47.40 -54.87 -40.61
CA GLN A 386 -48.08 -56.17 -40.55
C GLN A 386 -49.44 -56.13 -41.27
N LEU A 387 -50.23 -55.06 -41.08
CA LEU A 387 -51.52 -54.88 -41.76
C LEU A 387 -51.34 -54.65 -43.27
N PHE A 388 -50.30 -53.91 -43.67
CA PHE A 388 -49.94 -53.64 -45.06
C PHE A 388 -49.62 -54.93 -45.84
N GLN A 389 -49.05 -55.93 -45.17
CA GLN A 389 -48.79 -57.26 -45.76
C GLN A 389 -50.07 -58.09 -45.94
N ILE A 390 -51.12 -57.82 -45.18
CA ILE A 390 -52.36 -58.62 -45.15
C ILE A 390 -53.45 -58.03 -46.05
N ASN A 391 -53.57 -56.69 -46.13
CA ASN A 391 -54.66 -56.02 -46.81
C ASN A 391 -54.17 -55.11 -47.95
N LYS A 392 -54.66 -55.34 -49.18
CA LYS A 392 -54.26 -54.58 -50.39
C LYS A 392 -55.08 -53.32 -50.67
N GLU A 393 -56.29 -53.20 -50.12
CA GLU A 393 -57.21 -52.09 -50.44
C GLU A 393 -56.88 -50.78 -49.69
N ASP A 394 -56.15 -50.84 -48.58
CA ASP A 394 -55.85 -49.66 -47.72
C ASP A 394 -54.36 -49.28 -47.66
N GLN A 395 -53.53 -49.80 -48.58
CA GLN A 395 -52.07 -49.67 -48.50
C GLN A 395 -51.58 -48.22 -48.47
N GLU A 396 -52.17 -47.33 -49.26
CA GLU A 396 -51.79 -45.91 -49.33
C GLU A 396 -52.02 -45.22 -47.98
N LYS A 397 -53.18 -45.48 -47.35
CA LYS A 397 -53.51 -44.95 -46.01
C LYS A 397 -52.57 -45.48 -44.92
N TYR A 398 -52.21 -46.76 -44.95
CA TYR A 398 -51.23 -47.31 -44.00
C TYR A 398 -49.84 -46.71 -44.21
N PHE A 399 -49.46 -46.43 -45.47
CA PHE A 399 -48.19 -45.80 -45.80
C PHE A 399 -48.11 -44.37 -45.23
N ASP A 400 -49.15 -43.56 -45.43
CA ASP A 400 -49.23 -42.21 -44.87
C ASP A 400 -49.16 -42.19 -43.34
N LEU A 401 -49.86 -43.14 -42.69
CA LEU A 401 -49.80 -43.28 -41.24
C LEU A 401 -48.40 -43.66 -40.76
N MET A 402 -47.73 -44.61 -41.41
CA MET A 402 -46.34 -44.96 -41.10
C MET A 402 -45.40 -43.78 -41.26
N LEU A 403 -45.55 -43.01 -42.35
CA LEU A 403 -44.71 -41.85 -42.62
C LEU A 403 -44.90 -40.76 -41.56
N SER A 404 -46.14 -40.52 -41.13
CA SER A 404 -46.44 -39.57 -40.05
C SER A 404 -45.85 -39.98 -38.69
N GLU A 405 -45.74 -41.28 -38.40
CA GLU A 405 -45.11 -41.77 -37.18
C GLU A 405 -43.56 -41.71 -37.27
N ILE A 406 -42.98 -41.79 -38.47
CA ILE A 406 -41.55 -41.54 -38.69
C ILE A 406 -41.21 -40.07 -38.45
N GLU A 407 -41.99 -39.15 -39.03
CA GLU A 407 -41.84 -37.71 -38.80
C GLU A 407 -41.95 -37.36 -37.31
N ARG A 408 -42.86 -38.03 -36.58
CA ARG A 408 -42.97 -37.89 -35.12
C ARG A 408 -41.70 -38.33 -34.39
N ILE A 409 -41.09 -39.45 -34.79
CA ILE A 409 -39.82 -39.92 -34.20
C ILE A 409 -38.71 -38.90 -34.47
N GLU A 410 -38.62 -38.38 -35.69
CA GLU A 410 -37.62 -37.36 -36.04
C GLU A 410 -37.78 -36.09 -35.20
N ALA A 411 -39.01 -35.62 -34.99
CA ALA A 411 -39.30 -34.47 -34.14
C ALA A 411 -38.86 -34.70 -32.68
N ILE A 412 -39.18 -35.86 -32.09
CA ILE A 412 -38.77 -36.23 -30.73
C ILE A 412 -37.24 -36.23 -30.60
N LEU A 413 -36.55 -36.84 -31.56
CA LEU A 413 -35.09 -36.92 -31.55
C LEU A 413 -34.44 -35.54 -31.70
N GLN A 414 -35.00 -34.68 -32.55
CA GLN A 414 -34.47 -33.35 -32.78
C GLN A 414 -34.66 -32.44 -31.55
N GLU A 415 -35.81 -32.52 -30.88
CA GLU A 415 -36.03 -31.83 -29.59
C GLU A 415 -35.07 -32.35 -28.51
N PHE A 416 -34.90 -33.66 -28.38
CA PHE A 416 -33.98 -34.24 -27.39
C PHE A 416 -32.51 -33.86 -27.65
N LEU A 417 -32.05 -33.91 -28.90
CA LEU A 417 -30.69 -33.51 -29.27
C LEU A 417 -30.45 -32.01 -29.07
N SER A 418 -31.48 -31.17 -29.16
CA SER A 418 -31.36 -29.74 -28.88
C SER A 418 -31.02 -29.44 -27.41
N ILE A 419 -31.40 -30.33 -26.48
CA ILE A 419 -31.00 -30.23 -25.06
C ILE A 419 -29.52 -30.55 -24.86
N ALA A 420 -28.98 -31.46 -25.69
CA ALA A 420 -27.59 -31.91 -25.61
C ALA A 420 -26.60 -31.00 -26.33
N LYS A 421 -27.08 -30.14 -27.23
CA LYS A 421 -26.25 -29.10 -27.84
C LYS A 421 -26.04 -27.96 -26.84
N THR A 422 -24.97 -28.09 -26.09
CA THR A 422 -24.30 -26.96 -25.43
C THR A 422 -23.66 -26.10 -26.51
N ASP A 423 -24.48 -25.41 -27.31
CA ASP A 423 -23.93 -24.27 -28.04
C ASP A 423 -23.46 -23.29 -26.96
N GLU A 424 -22.19 -22.87 -27.02
CA GLU A 424 -21.71 -21.72 -26.24
C GLU A 424 -22.80 -20.67 -26.35
N ILE A 425 -23.33 -20.20 -25.22
CA ILE A 425 -24.34 -19.15 -25.22
C ILE A 425 -23.61 -17.89 -25.68
N ASN A 426 -23.45 -17.75 -26.98
CA ASN A 426 -22.99 -16.54 -27.62
C ASN A 426 -24.16 -15.59 -27.57
N THR A 427 -24.27 -14.92 -26.43
CA THR A 427 -25.19 -13.82 -26.26
C THR A 427 -24.65 -12.63 -27.01
N GLU A 428 -25.53 -12.01 -27.79
CA GLU A 428 -25.24 -10.75 -28.46
C GLU A 428 -26.36 -9.77 -28.16
N GLN A 429 -26.08 -8.48 -28.25
CA GLN A 429 -27.13 -7.46 -28.22
C GLN A 429 -28.00 -7.60 -29.47
N LYS A 430 -29.24 -8.05 -29.28
CA LYS A 430 -30.21 -8.28 -30.36
C LYS A 430 -31.55 -7.64 -30.05
N ASN A 431 -32.20 -7.16 -31.10
CA ASN A 431 -33.50 -6.52 -31.01
C ASN A 431 -34.63 -7.56 -30.93
N ILE A 432 -35.37 -7.58 -29.83
CA ILE A 432 -36.40 -8.59 -29.55
C ILE A 432 -37.59 -8.47 -30.51
N TYR A 433 -37.98 -7.25 -30.88
CA TYR A 433 -39.05 -7.02 -31.84
C TYR A 433 -38.70 -7.66 -33.20
N GLN A 434 -37.46 -7.54 -33.67
CA GLN A 434 -37.01 -8.16 -34.92
C GLN A 434 -37.03 -9.69 -34.85
N ILE A 435 -36.56 -10.26 -33.74
CA ILE A 435 -36.58 -11.72 -33.52
C ILE A 435 -38.03 -12.23 -33.59
N TYR A 436 -38.94 -11.60 -32.85
CA TYR A 436 -40.34 -12.02 -32.81
C TYR A 436 -41.05 -11.82 -34.16
N ASN A 437 -40.77 -10.71 -34.85
CA ASN A 437 -41.32 -10.45 -36.18
C ASN A 437 -40.88 -11.52 -37.21
N ASN A 438 -39.63 -11.98 -37.14
CA ASN A 438 -39.15 -13.08 -37.97
C ASN A 438 -39.89 -14.39 -37.66
N VAL A 439 -40.15 -14.66 -36.39
CA VAL A 439 -40.91 -15.84 -35.96
C VAL A 439 -42.37 -15.78 -36.44
N VAL A 440 -43.03 -14.62 -36.29
CA VAL A 440 -44.41 -14.42 -36.78
C VAL A 440 -44.49 -14.63 -38.29
N SER A 441 -43.51 -14.11 -39.05
CA SER A 441 -43.42 -14.32 -40.50
C SER A 441 -43.29 -15.81 -40.87
N LEU A 442 -42.45 -16.56 -40.14
CA LEU A 442 -42.28 -18.00 -40.32
C LEU A 442 -43.58 -18.77 -40.05
N MET A 443 -44.31 -18.39 -39.00
CA MET A 443 -45.54 -19.05 -38.56
C MET A 443 -46.79 -18.65 -39.35
N ASN A 444 -46.72 -17.58 -40.13
CA ASN A 444 -47.87 -16.95 -40.78
C ASN A 444 -48.64 -17.92 -41.69
N THR A 445 -47.93 -18.72 -42.51
CA THR A 445 -48.57 -19.70 -43.40
C THR A 445 -49.44 -20.69 -42.61
N LYS A 446 -48.94 -21.18 -41.47
CA LYS A 446 -49.64 -22.16 -40.64
C LYS A 446 -50.84 -21.53 -39.92
N ALA A 447 -50.70 -20.30 -39.44
CA ALA A 447 -51.79 -19.54 -38.84
C ALA A 447 -52.92 -19.29 -39.87
N ILE A 448 -52.58 -18.89 -41.10
CA ILE A 448 -53.56 -18.70 -42.18
C ILE A 448 -54.29 -20.01 -42.52
N MET A 449 -53.56 -21.13 -42.62
CA MET A 449 -54.17 -22.44 -42.89
C MET A 449 -55.13 -22.92 -41.79
N THR A 450 -55.03 -22.36 -40.58
CA THR A 450 -55.90 -22.65 -39.43
C THR A 450 -56.88 -21.52 -39.14
N ASN A 451 -57.00 -20.53 -40.03
CA ASN A 451 -57.88 -19.36 -39.88
C ASN A 451 -57.62 -18.55 -38.59
N ILE A 452 -56.34 -18.43 -38.22
CA ILE A 452 -55.87 -17.69 -37.05
C ILE A 452 -55.20 -16.39 -37.49
N GLN A 453 -55.60 -15.27 -36.89
CA GLN A 453 -54.97 -13.97 -37.10
C GLN A 453 -53.92 -13.72 -36.00
N VAL A 454 -52.68 -13.46 -36.39
CA VAL A 454 -51.60 -13.11 -35.45
C VAL A 454 -51.32 -11.61 -35.53
N GLU A 455 -51.47 -10.91 -34.41
CA GLU A 455 -51.21 -9.47 -34.32
C GLU A 455 -50.04 -9.20 -33.37
N LEU A 456 -49.04 -8.45 -33.85
CA LEU A 456 -47.84 -8.07 -33.11
C LEU A 456 -47.88 -6.59 -32.75
N TYR A 457 -47.89 -6.29 -31.45
CA TYR A 457 -47.86 -4.95 -30.87
C TYR A 457 -46.59 -4.75 -30.04
N ALA A 458 -46.00 -3.56 -30.12
CA ALA A 458 -44.88 -3.19 -29.27
C ALA A 458 -44.95 -1.72 -28.90
N ASP A 459 -44.69 -1.40 -27.62
CA ASP A 459 -44.68 -0.02 -27.12
C ASP A 459 -43.53 0.78 -27.74
N THR A 460 -42.41 0.11 -28.00
CA THR A 460 -41.28 0.60 -28.80
C THR A 460 -40.71 -0.54 -29.63
N LYS A 461 -40.21 -0.24 -30.83
CA LYS A 461 -39.56 -1.21 -31.72
C LYS A 461 -38.06 -1.36 -31.46
N ASP A 462 -37.49 -0.52 -30.61
CA ASP A 462 -36.06 -0.50 -30.33
C ASP A 462 -35.78 -1.06 -28.92
N ILE A 463 -35.97 -2.37 -28.76
CA ILE A 463 -35.73 -3.08 -27.51
C ILE A 463 -34.63 -4.10 -27.75
N SER A 464 -33.41 -3.77 -27.35
CA SER A 464 -32.26 -4.66 -27.44
C SER A 464 -31.95 -5.29 -26.09
N ILE A 465 -31.72 -6.60 -26.09
CA ILE A 465 -31.26 -7.35 -24.92
C ILE A 465 -30.08 -8.24 -25.31
N GLU A 466 -29.28 -8.61 -24.31
CA GLU A 466 -28.23 -9.61 -24.46
C GLU A 466 -28.83 -11.02 -24.49
N CYS A 467 -28.82 -11.67 -25.65
CA CYS A 467 -29.44 -12.99 -25.80
C CYS A 467 -28.88 -13.82 -26.96
N SER A 468 -29.18 -15.12 -26.93
CA SER A 468 -29.01 -16.01 -28.07
C SER A 468 -30.27 -15.97 -28.95
N GLU A 469 -30.14 -15.34 -30.13
CA GLU A 469 -31.24 -15.21 -31.10
C GLU A 469 -31.87 -16.56 -31.48
N ASN A 470 -31.05 -17.60 -31.67
CA ASN A 470 -31.52 -18.92 -32.08
C ASN A 470 -32.34 -19.61 -30.97
N GLN A 471 -31.88 -19.52 -29.72
CA GLN A 471 -32.59 -20.09 -28.58
C GLN A 471 -33.91 -19.37 -28.34
N LEU A 472 -33.94 -18.03 -28.39
CA LEU A 472 -35.19 -17.28 -28.24
C LEU A 472 -36.16 -17.53 -29.39
N LYS A 473 -35.70 -17.66 -30.64
CA LYS A 473 -36.55 -18.09 -31.75
C LYS A 473 -37.23 -19.42 -31.45
N GLN A 474 -36.50 -20.38 -30.91
CA GLN A 474 -37.05 -21.69 -30.54
C GLN A 474 -38.17 -21.56 -29.49
N VAL A 475 -37.96 -20.76 -28.45
CA VAL A 475 -38.99 -20.48 -27.43
C VAL A 475 -40.24 -19.87 -28.06
N PHE A 476 -40.06 -18.81 -28.86
CA PHE A 476 -41.19 -18.10 -29.46
C PHE A 476 -41.96 -18.96 -30.46
N ILE A 477 -41.27 -19.76 -31.28
CA ILE A 477 -41.90 -20.74 -32.18
C ILE A 477 -42.72 -21.73 -31.37
N ASN A 478 -42.18 -22.29 -30.29
CA ASN A 478 -42.89 -23.26 -29.47
C ASN A 478 -44.15 -22.67 -28.82
N ILE A 479 -44.06 -21.47 -28.24
CA ILE A 479 -45.21 -20.81 -27.60
C ILE A 479 -46.29 -20.46 -28.63
N LEU A 480 -45.92 -19.90 -29.79
CA LEU A 480 -46.85 -19.61 -30.87
C LEU A 480 -47.48 -20.87 -31.45
N GLN A 481 -46.71 -21.94 -31.61
CA GLN A 481 -47.21 -23.23 -32.07
C GLN A 481 -48.23 -23.79 -31.09
N ASN A 482 -47.97 -23.70 -29.78
CA ASN A 482 -48.93 -24.12 -28.76
C ASN A 482 -50.21 -23.29 -28.78
N SER A 483 -50.10 -21.98 -29.02
CA SER A 483 -51.23 -21.06 -29.16
C SER A 483 -52.10 -21.40 -30.38
N ILE A 484 -51.48 -21.68 -31.53
CA ILE A 484 -52.16 -22.08 -32.77
C ILE A 484 -52.93 -23.40 -32.56
N GLU A 485 -52.28 -24.39 -31.94
CA GLU A 485 -52.90 -25.70 -31.70
C GLU A 485 -54.05 -25.67 -30.69
N ALA A 486 -54.09 -24.66 -29.81
CA ALA A 486 -55.17 -24.47 -28.85
C ALA A 486 -56.44 -23.87 -29.48
N MET A 487 -56.37 -23.42 -30.74
CA MET A 487 -57.47 -22.77 -31.49
C MET A 487 -57.81 -23.52 -32.79
N PRO A 488 -58.35 -24.75 -32.71
CA PRO A 488 -58.66 -25.55 -33.90
C PRO A 488 -59.74 -24.92 -34.80
N ASP A 489 -60.64 -24.13 -34.22
CA ASP A 489 -61.75 -23.45 -34.93
C ASP A 489 -61.36 -22.04 -35.45
N GLY A 490 -60.08 -21.70 -35.37
CA GLY A 490 -59.57 -20.35 -35.66
C GLY A 490 -59.72 -19.39 -34.47
N GLY A 491 -59.28 -18.16 -34.65
CA GLY A 491 -59.28 -17.14 -33.60
C GLY A 491 -58.17 -16.11 -33.77
N LYS A 492 -57.82 -15.44 -32.67
CA LYS A 492 -56.79 -14.40 -32.68
C LYS A 492 -55.68 -14.69 -31.67
N ILE A 493 -54.44 -14.49 -32.09
CA ILE A 493 -53.27 -14.42 -31.21
C ILE A 493 -52.81 -12.97 -31.14
N THR A 494 -52.71 -12.43 -29.92
CA THR A 494 -52.17 -11.10 -29.68
C THR A 494 -50.83 -11.21 -28.98
N ILE A 495 -49.78 -10.67 -29.60
CA ILE A 495 -48.45 -10.57 -29.00
C ILE A 495 -48.20 -9.11 -28.61
N HIS A 496 -47.91 -8.85 -27.34
CA HIS A 496 -47.57 -7.51 -26.85
C HIS A 496 -46.19 -7.50 -26.21
N ILE A 497 -45.27 -6.74 -26.82
CA ILE A 497 -43.92 -6.51 -26.30
C ILE A 497 -43.87 -5.16 -25.59
N LYS A 498 -43.53 -5.16 -24.30
CA LYS A 498 -43.42 -3.97 -23.46
C LYS A 498 -42.04 -3.87 -22.84
N GLU A 499 -41.51 -2.65 -22.80
CA GLU A 499 -40.30 -2.36 -22.04
C GLU A 499 -40.65 -2.08 -20.57
N ARG A 500 -39.88 -2.65 -19.64
CA ARG A 500 -40.08 -2.46 -18.20
C ARG A 500 -38.95 -1.59 -17.65
N ASN A 501 -39.20 -0.28 -17.49
CA ASN A 501 -38.37 0.68 -16.75
C ASN A 501 -36.84 0.49 -16.88
N ASP A 502 -36.33 0.25 -18.09
CA ASP A 502 -34.92 -0.07 -18.36
C ASP A 502 -34.33 -1.33 -17.69
N GLU A 503 -35.12 -2.11 -16.96
CA GLU A 503 -34.72 -3.37 -16.33
C GLU A 503 -34.75 -4.55 -17.32
N GLY A 504 -35.69 -4.54 -18.27
CA GLY A 504 -35.91 -5.66 -19.19
C GLY A 504 -37.10 -5.48 -20.13
N VAL A 505 -37.50 -6.58 -20.75
CA VAL A 505 -38.65 -6.70 -21.65
C VAL A 505 -39.65 -7.71 -21.11
N ILE A 506 -40.94 -7.38 -21.25
CA ILE A 506 -42.06 -8.29 -21.01
C ILE A 506 -42.74 -8.58 -22.35
N ILE A 507 -42.97 -9.85 -22.63
CA ILE A 507 -43.66 -10.32 -23.83
C ILE A 507 -44.90 -11.08 -23.37
N HIS A 508 -46.07 -10.59 -23.75
CA HIS A 508 -47.34 -11.31 -23.57
C HIS A 508 -47.73 -11.97 -24.88
N VAL A 509 -48.05 -13.26 -24.84
CA VAL A 509 -48.65 -14.02 -25.94
C VAL A 509 -50.01 -14.48 -25.48
N ILE A 510 -51.07 -13.95 -26.09
CA ILE A 510 -52.45 -14.15 -25.67
C ILE A 510 -53.17 -14.88 -26.80
N ASP A 511 -53.72 -16.05 -26.51
CA ASP A 511 -54.61 -16.81 -27.41
C ASP A 511 -56.05 -16.83 -26.89
N GLU A 512 -56.98 -17.08 -27.80
CA GLU A 512 -58.42 -17.28 -27.54
C GLU A 512 -58.79 -18.78 -27.60
N GLY A 513 -57.85 -19.65 -27.22
CA GLY A 513 -58.00 -21.09 -27.33
C GLY A 513 -58.90 -21.71 -26.27
N ILE A 514 -58.92 -23.04 -26.26
CA ILE A 514 -59.70 -23.86 -25.31
C ILE A 514 -59.33 -23.64 -23.82
N GLY A 515 -58.20 -22.98 -23.56
CA GLY A 515 -57.67 -22.77 -22.21
C GLY A 515 -57.15 -24.03 -21.52
N ILE A 516 -56.59 -23.86 -20.32
CA ILE A 516 -55.93 -24.88 -19.52
C ILE A 516 -56.56 -24.92 -18.12
N PRO A 517 -57.05 -26.08 -17.65
CA PRO A 517 -57.54 -26.26 -16.29
C PRO A 517 -56.47 -25.95 -15.21
N GLU A 518 -56.88 -25.33 -14.11
CA GLU A 518 -55.98 -24.84 -13.04
C GLU A 518 -55.13 -25.95 -12.39
N ASP A 519 -55.66 -27.17 -12.29
CA ASP A 519 -54.93 -28.35 -11.79
C ASP A 519 -53.76 -28.74 -12.69
N ARG A 520 -53.85 -28.43 -13.99
CA ARG A 520 -52.82 -28.74 -15.00
C ARG A 520 -51.77 -27.66 -15.13
N ILE A 521 -52.12 -26.40 -14.89
CA ILE A 521 -51.18 -25.27 -14.96
C ILE A 521 -49.96 -25.53 -14.07
N LYS A 522 -50.17 -26.10 -12.87
CA LYS A 522 -49.10 -26.42 -11.91
C LYS A 522 -48.07 -27.45 -12.40
N ARG A 523 -48.43 -28.22 -13.42
CA ARG A 523 -47.61 -29.31 -13.97
C ARG A 523 -46.98 -28.94 -15.31
N LEU A 524 -47.30 -27.77 -15.86
CA LEU A 524 -46.72 -27.28 -17.10
C LEU A 524 -45.21 -27.08 -16.94
N GLY A 525 -44.43 -27.67 -17.84
CA GLY A 525 -42.96 -27.66 -17.76
C GLY A 525 -42.36 -28.89 -17.07
N GLU A 526 -43.17 -29.76 -16.47
CA GLU A 526 -42.72 -31.11 -16.10
C GLU A 526 -42.30 -31.88 -17.38
N PRO A 527 -41.16 -32.59 -17.36
CA PRO A 527 -40.75 -33.42 -18.49
C PRO A 527 -41.82 -34.44 -18.90
N PHE A 528 -42.06 -34.58 -20.21
CA PHE A 528 -43.03 -35.51 -20.80
C PHE A 528 -44.49 -35.27 -20.38
N TYR A 529 -44.77 -34.15 -19.71
CA TYR A 529 -46.14 -33.76 -19.40
C TYR A 529 -46.74 -33.04 -20.60
N SER A 530 -47.64 -33.74 -21.30
CA SER A 530 -48.38 -33.21 -22.44
C SER A 530 -49.82 -33.73 -22.40
N THR A 531 -50.77 -32.85 -22.74
CA THR A 531 -52.19 -33.22 -22.90
C THR A 531 -52.56 -33.48 -24.35
N LYS A 532 -51.60 -33.34 -25.27
CA LYS A 532 -51.78 -33.49 -26.72
C LYS A 532 -51.41 -34.92 -27.13
N GLU A 533 -52.24 -35.59 -27.93
CA GLU A 533 -51.97 -36.96 -28.42
C GLU A 533 -50.62 -37.08 -29.16
N LYS A 534 -50.18 -36.00 -29.82
CA LYS A 534 -48.92 -35.92 -30.58
C LYS A 534 -47.81 -35.10 -29.91
N GLY A 535 -48.08 -34.50 -28.74
CA GLY A 535 -47.10 -33.62 -28.08
C GLY A 535 -46.13 -34.40 -27.21
N THR A 536 -44.83 -34.11 -27.36
CA THR A 536 -43.71 -34.74 -26.63
C THR A 536 -43.61 -34.33 -25.16
N GLY A 537 -44.22 -33.18 -24.80
CA GLY A 537 -44.08 -32.58 -23.47
C GLY A 537 -42.68 -32.03 -23.17
N ILE A 538 -41.75 -32.05 -24.14
CA ILE A 538 -40.37 -31.58 -23.98
C ILE A 538 -40.24 -30.08 -24.29
N GLY A 539 -40.98 -29.59 -25.29
CA GLY A 539 -40.83 -28.22 -25.79
C GLY A 539 -40.99 -27.14 -24.71
N LEU A 540 -42.05 -27.20 -23.89
CA LEU A 540 -42.30 -26.18 -22.87
C LEU A 540 -41.26 -26.22 -21.74
N MET A 541 -40.81 -27.41 -21.33
CA MET A 541 -39.70 -27.58 -20.38
C MET A 541 -38.41 -26.93 -20.93
N LEU A 542 -38.10 -27.16 -22.21
CA LEU A 542 -36.96 -26.52 -22.85
C LEU A 542 -37.11 -25.00 -22.92
N SER A 543 -38.34 -24.51 -23.14
CA SER A 543 -38.61 -23.07 -23.12
C SER A 543 -38.35 -22.45 -21.75
N TYR A 544 -38.73 -23.12 -20.67
CA TYR A 544 -38.36 -22.70 -19.32
C TYR A 544 -36.85 -22.64 -19.13
N LYS A 545 -36.12 -23.70 -19.51
CA LYS A 545 -34.66 -23.73 -19.38
C LYS A 545 -33.95 -22.63 -20.18
N ILE A 546 -34.39 -22.38 -21.42
CA ILE A 546 -33.82 -21.31 -22.25
C ILE A 546 -34.08 -19.96 -21.61
N ILE A 547 -35.29 -19.69 -21.12
CA ILE A 547 -35.60 -18.41 -20.50
C ILE A 547 -34.84 -18.25 -19.16
N GLU A 548 -34.73 -19.32 -18.36
CA GLU A 548 -33.95 -19.35 -17.12
C GLU A 548 -32.45 -19.09 -17.38
N SER A 549 -31.87 -19.68 -18.44
CA SER A 549 -30.48 -19.41 -18.83
C SER A 549 -30.25 -17.97 -19.29
N HIS A 550 -31.31 -17.25 -19.65
CA HIS A 550 -31.28 -15.81 -19.92
C HIS A 550 -31.68 -14.97 -18.70
N GLN A 551 -31.70 -15.56 -17.50
CA GLN A 551 -32.12 -14.92 -16.24
C GLN A 551 -33.56 -14.35 -16.28
N GLY A 552 -34.39 -14.91 -17.17
CA GLY A 552 -35.78 -14.53 -17.36
C GLY A 552 -36.76 -15.42 -16.58
N ASN A 553 -38.05 -15.20 -16.81
CA ASN A 553 -39.11 -16.06 -16.28
C ASN A 553 -40.26 -16.20 -17.27
N ILE A 554 -40.93 -17.36 -17.29
CA ILE A 554 -42.18 -17.60 -18.00
C ILE A 554 -43.29 -17.83 -16.96
N SER A 555 -44.42 -17.15 -17.13
CA SER A 555 -45.64 -17.40 -16.35
C SER A 555 -46.83 -17.61 -17.27
N ILE A 556 -47.76 -18.49 -16.87
CA ILE A 556 -48.91 -18.87 -17.68
C ILE A 556 -50.18 -18.64 -16.87
N MET A 557 -51.11 -17.88 -17.44
CA MET A 557 -52.46 -17.69 -16.92
C MET A 557 -53.44 -18.21 -17.95
N SER A 558 -54.40 -19.02 -17.56
CA SER A 558 -55.35 -19.63 -18.50
C SER A 558 -56.70 -19.85 -17.83
N GLU A 559 -57.77 -19.71 -18.60
CA GLU A 559 -59.14 -20.03 -18.19
C GLU A 559 -59.81 -20.87 -19.27
N VAL A 560 -60.46 -21.97 -18.85
CA VAL A 560 -61.06 -22.94 -19.76
C VAL A 560 -62.18 -22.27 -20.56
N GLY A 561 -62.08 -22.35 -21.89
CA GLY A 561 -63.02 -21.75 -22.84
C GLY A 561 -62.83 -20.25 -23.09
N VAL A 562 -61.83 -19.62 -22.46
CA VAL A 562 -61.48 -18.20 -22.67
C VAL A 562 -60.17 -18.06 -23.43
N GLY A 563 -59.15 -18.84 -23.05
CA GLY A 563 -57.84 -18.81 -23.70
C GLY A 563 -56.67 -18.80 -22.71
N THR A 564 -55.47 -18.59 -23.23
CA THR A 564 -54.22 -18.62 -22.46
C THR A 564 -53.39 -17.38 -22.69
N THR A 565 -52.80 -16.85 -21.63
CA THR A 565 -51.80 -15.79 -21.66
C THR A 565 -50.47 -16.33 -21.14
N VAL A 566 -49.47 -16.37 -22.01
CA VAL A 566 -48.08 -16.66 -21.65
C VAL A 566 -47.32 -15.35 -21.53
N THR A 567 -46.72 -15.11 -20.37
CA THR A 567 -45.93 -13.92 -20.09
C THR A 567 -44.47 -14.30 -19.90
N ILE A 568 -43.60 -13.77 -20.76
CA ILE A 568 -42.15 -13.98 -20.73
C ILE A 568 -41.49 -12.68 -20.29
N TYR A 569 -40.63 -12.75 -19.28
CA TYR A 569 -39.77 -11.66 -18.84
C TYR A 569 -38.31 -11.98 -19.17
N LEU A 570 -37.59 -11.02 -19.74
CA LEU A 570 -36.16 -11.11 -20.04
C LEU A 570 -35.44 -9.81 -19.61
N PRO A 571 -34.35 -9.87 -18.82
CA PRO A 571 -33.61 -8.68 -18.42
C PRO A 571 -32.75 -8.10 -19.56
N LYS A 572 -32.47 -6.78 -19.53
CA LYS A 572 -31.62 -6.11 -20.54
C LYS A 572 -30.13 -6.49 -20.43
N ALA A 573 -29.65 -6.70 -19.20
CA ALA A 573 -28.28 -7.09 -18.89
C ALA A 573 -28.29 -8.31 -17.97
N GLN A 574 -27.48 -9.32 -18.28
CA GLN A 574 -27.29 -10.46 -17.39
C GLN A 574 -26.44 -9.99 -16.20
N SER A 575 -27.05 -9.78 -15.04
CA SER A 575 -26.29 -9.38 -13.85
C SER A 575 -25.66 -10.61 -13.22
N GLU A 576 -24.36 -10.59 -12.94
CA GLU A 576 -23.72 -11.51 -12.01
C GLU A 576 -24.19 -11.19 -10.58
N LYS A 577 -25.43 -11.58 -10.25
CA LYS A 577 -25.90 -11.63 -8.86
C LYS A 577 -26.40 -13.04 -8.55
N SER A 578 -25.63 -13.68 -7.68
CA SER A 578 -25.85 -14.91 -6.91
C SER A 578 -27.30 -15.40 -6.78
N LEU A 579 -27.49 -16.69 -7.05
CA LEU A 579 -28.59 -17.54 -6.58
C LEU A 579 -28.63 -17.58 -5.04
N SER A 580 -29.20 -16.55 -4.41
CA SER A 580 -29.74 -16.65 -3.05
C SER A 580 -30.74 -15.54 -2.81
N ASN A 581 -31.96 -15.93 -2.41
CA ASN A 581 -33.13 -15.13 -2.02
C ASN A 581 -34.21 -14.98 -3.10
N TYR A 582 -34.92 -16.07 -3.36
CA TYR A 582 -36.34 -16.01 -3.69
C TYR A 582 -37.10 -15.90 -2.36
N ASP A 583 -37.76 -14.77 -2.13
CA ASP A 583 -38.72 -14.62 -1.04
C ASP A 583 -40.00 -13.96 -1.58
N ASP A 584 -41.12 -14.58 -1.22
CA ASP A 584 -42.49 -14.35 -1.68
C ASP A 584 -42.92 -12.88 -1.64
N ARG A 585 -43.03 -12.21 -2.80
CA ARG A 585 -43.92 -11.04 -2.97
C ARG A 585 -44.40 -10.87 -4.42
N PHE A 586 -45.37 -11.68 -4.82
CA PHE A 586 -46.32 -11.31 -5.87
C PHE A 586 -47.75 -11.42 -5.32
N GLU A 587 -48.16 -10.42 -4.55
CA GLU A 587 -49.57 -10.19 -4.23
C GLU A 587 -50.15 -9.09 -5.13
N SER A 588 -51.20 -9.46 -5.85
CA SER A 588 -52.32 -8.63 -6.31
C SER A 588 -52.02 -7.48 -7.30
N ILE A 589 -52.23 -7.76 -8.60
CA ILE A 589 -52.74 -6.74 -9.53
C ILE A 589 -54.13 -7.20 -9.97
N ARG A 590 -55.16 -6.54 -9.41
CA ARG A 590 -56.56 -6.67 -9.83
C ARG A 590 -56.77 -6.02 -11.20
N PRO A 591 -57.74 -6.50 -12.00
CA PRO A 591 -57.95 -6.03 -13.37
C PRO A 591 -58.62 -4.65 -13.39
N ILE A 592 -58.10 -3.76 -14.23
CA ILE A 592 -58.81 -2.55 -14.65
C ILE A 592 -59.72 -2.97 -15.81
N ILE A 593 -61.00 -3.16 -15.51
CA ILE A 593 -62.09 -3.22 -16.47
C ILE A 593 -62.96 -1.96 -16.24
N ASN A 594 -63.28 -1.28 -17.33
CA ASN A 594 -64.21 -0.15 -17.54
C ASN A 594 -63.68 1.29 -17.36
N SER A 595 -63.40 1.93 -18.49
CA SER A 595 -64.29 2.97 -19.06
C SER A 595 -64.11 3.05 -20.58
#